data_AF-A0A840QA68-F1
#
_entry.id   AF-A0A840QA68-F1
#
_cell.length_a   1.000
_cell.length_b   1.000
_cell.length_c   1.000
_cell.angle_alpha   90.00
_cell.angle_beta   90.00
_cell.angle_gamma   90.00
#
_symmetry.space_group_name_H-M   'P 1'
#
loop_
_entity.id
_entity.type
_entity.pdbx_description
1 polymer ?
#
loop_
_entity_poly.entity_id
_entity_poly.type
_entity_poly.pdbx_seq_one_letter_code
_entity_poly.pdbx_strand_id
1 'polypeptide(L)'
;MSEWDEVKKGIDYLGRLSPASTMREMWEVGAKTARSVSDYAPHGRAAKQAVEGAKGELAQMASAGAGRSDDLLNIGLPGLRFFDEYLPLYNDWKGTGLDLERDIYGKYRKLYGIDFGAFRHDVGTLQGAYGAMQDTYAEVDTEFRGLVATWSGDAAVAATGHISKFLEAGHNFQEGVNQFQHNVEHHVTAMETVVRLCTQSALELFSMDCGGQIPPSIEQYIKMARHQSGVTLYDTIGAVVGDWGEQIKTSVGKIPVAGSVVEVGADFLLEAANKAKKLLDNEFVPAFESKLNKFNEIVCAKTQDDLRSLWDEFIAASECVPGNPFADVPPLFSA
;
A
#
# COMPACT_ATOMS: atom_id res chain seq x y z
N MET A 1 -12.65 -34.12 26.92
CA MET A 1 -13.28 -34.90 25.84
C MET A 1 -12.18 -35.08 24.81
N SER A 2 -11.71 -36.30 24.58
CA SER A 2 -10.51 -36.50 23.77
C SER A 2 -10.84 -36.30 22.28
N GLU A 3 -9.90 -35.82 21.47
CA GLU A 3 -10.05 -35.65 20.00
C GLU A 3 -10.59 -36.92 19.31
N TRP A 4 -10.27 -38.09 19.89
CA TRP A 4 -10.74 -39.40 19.45
C TRP A 4 -12.22 -39.68 19.75
N ASP A 5 -12.83 -39.01 20.73
CA ASP A 5 -14.24 -39.20 21.08
C ASP A 5 -15.17 -38.53 20.05
N GLU A 6 -14.77 -37.42 19.45
CA GLU A 6 -15.56 -36.73 18.42
C GLU A 6 -15.45 -37.40 17.06
N VAL A 7 -14.24 -37.83 16.69
CA VAL A 7 -14.00 -38.67 15.51
C VAL A 7 -14.81 -39.97 15.63
N LYS A 8 -14.81 -40.62 16.79
CA LYS A 8 -15.66 -41.80 17.05
C LYS A 8 -17.15 -41.50 16.93
N LYS A 9 -17.65 -40.36 17.44
CA LYS A 9 -19.07 -39.98 17.29
C LYS A 9 -19.47 -39.77 15.83
N GLY A 10 -18.62 -39.10 15.04
CA GLY A 10 -18.85 -38.93 13.60
C GLY A 10 -18.86 -40.26 12.87
N ILE A 11 -17.95 -41.16 13.23
CA ILE A 11 -17.84 -42.50 12.66
C ILE A 11 -19.03 -43.40 13.07
N ASP A 12 -19.45 -43.36 14.34
CA ASP A 12 -20.63 -44.11 14.83
C ASP A 12 -21.94 -43.61 14.20
N TYR A 13 -22.02 -42.32 13.87
CA TYR A 13 -23.12 -41.75 13.08
C TYR A 13 -23.09 -42.29 11.65
N LEU A 14 -21.92 -42.30 11.00
CA LEU A 14 -21.74 -42.80 9.63
C LEU A 14 -22.02 -44.31 9.49
N GLY A 15 -21.63 -45.12 10.48
CA GLY A 15 -21.93 -46.55 10.52
C GLY A 15 -23.43 -46.88 10.58
N ARG A 16 -24.27 -45.88 10.91
CA ARG A 16 -25.73 -45.99 10.96
C ARG A 16 -26.43 -45.47 9.70
N LEU A 17 -25.71 -44.82 8.79
CA LEU A 17 -26.29 -44.27 7.56
C LEU A 17 -26.30 -45.32 6.45
N SER A 18 -27.41 -45.37 5.72
CA SER A 18 -27.48 -46.12 4.46
C SER A 18 -26.61 -45.46 3.38
N PRO A 19 -26.14 -46.22 2.37
CA PRO A 19 -25.43 -45.65 1.21
C PRO A 19 -26.19 -44.51 0.50
N ALA A 20 -27.52 -44.55 0.53
CA ALA A 20 -28.37 -43.51 -0.05
C ALA A 20 -28.38 -42.20 0.77
N SER A 21 -28.33 -42.28 2.11
CA SER A 21 -28.18 -41.09 2.96
C SER A 21 -26.78 -40.49 2.86
N THR A 22 -25.75 -41.34 2.77
CA THR A 22 -24.37 -40.92 2.51
C THR A 22 -24.23 -40.13 1.21
N MET A 23 -24.78 -40.63 0.09
CA MET A 23 -24.72 -39.89 -1.17
C MET A 23 -25.51 -38.57 -1.14
N ARG A 24 -26.59 -38.49 -0.37
CA ARG A 24 -27.37 -37.25 -0.21
C ARG A 24 -26.58 -36.18 0.56
N GLU A 25 -25.96 -36.56 1.67
CA GLU A 25 -25.13 -35.64 2.46
C GLU A 25 -23.89 -35.17 1.66
N MET A 26 -23.24 -36.07 0.90
CA MET A 26 -22.17 -35.69 -0.06
C MET A 26 -22.61 -34.65 -1.08
N TRP A 27 -23.80 -34.85 -1.65
CA TRP A 27 -24.36 -33.95 -2.63
C TRP A 27 -24.71 -32.58 -2.03
N GLU A 28 -25.32 -32.55 -0.85
CA GLU A 28 -25.67 -31.32 -0.13
C GLU A 28 -24.45 -30.49 0.21
N VAL A 29 -23.38 -31.14 0.66
CA VAL A 29 -22.13 -30.48 0.97
C VAL A 29 -21.39 -29.99 -0.28
N GLY A 30 -21.29 -30.83 -1.31
CA GLY A 30 -20.75 -30.41 -2.61
C GLY A 30 -21.53 -29.22 -3.18
N ALA A 31 -22.86 -29.20 -3.03
CA ALA A 31 -23.69 -28.07 -3.42
C ALA A 31 -23.44 -26.82 -2.55
N LYS A 32 -23.19 -26.97 -1.25
CA LYS A 32 -22.87 -25.85 -0.35
C LYS A 32 -21.52 -25.21 -0.69
N THR A 33 -20.49 -26.01 -0.94
CA THR A 33 -19.17 -25.51 -1.37
C THR A 33 -19.25 -24.87 -2.76
N ALA A 34 -19.97 -25.49 -3.70
CA ALA A 34 -20.22 -24.90 -5.01
C ALA A 34 -20.97 -23.57 -4.93
N ARG A 35 -21.94 -23.44 -4.01
CA ARG A 35 -22.62 -22.17 -3.71
C ARG A 35 -21.67 -21.13 -3.14
N SER A 36 -20.86 -21.46 -2.12
CA SER A 36 -19.91 -20.47 -1.56
C SER A 36 -18.89 -19.97 -2.59
N VAL A 37 -18.42 -20.84 -3.49
CA VAL A 37 -17.54 -20.45 -4.61
C VAL A 37 -18.30 -19.57 -5.62
N SER A 38 -19.52 -19.96 -5.97
CA SER A 38 -20.40 -19.20 -6.88
C SER A 38 -20.73 -17.82 -6.33
N ASP A 39 -21.00 -17.72 -5.02
CA ASP A 39 -21.36 -16.49 -4.32
C ASP A 39 -20.14 -15.58 -4.15
N TYR A 40 -18.93 -16.14 -4.02
CA TYR A 40 -17.69 -15.38 -3.98
C TYR A 40 -17.32 -14.77 -5.35
N ALA A 41 -17.66 -15.42 -6.47
CA ALA A 41 -17.25 -14.97 -7.79
C ALA A 41 -17.73 -13.54 -8.16
N PRO A 42 -18.98 -13.12 -7.87
CA PRO A 42 -19.41 -11.72 -7.97
C PRO A 42 -18.56 -10.75 -7.14
N HIS A 43 -18.24 -11.10 -5.89
CA HIS A 43 -17.43 -10.25 -5.01
C HIS A 43 -16.01 -10.05 -5.57
N GLY A 44 -15.36 -11.13 -6.00
CA GLY A 44 -14.03 -11.06 -6.63
C GLY A 44 -14.02 -10.24 -7.92
N ARG A 45 -15.06 -10.36 -8.76
CA ARG A 45 -15.22 -9.54 -9.98
C ARG A 45 -15.38 -8.06 -9.65
N ALA A 46 -16.21 -7.72 -8.66
CA ALA A 46 -16.42 -6.33 -8.25
C ALA A 46 -15.13 -5.72 -7.68
N ALA A 47 -14.38 -6.46 -6.87
CA ALA A 47 -13.10 -6.01 -6.34
C ALA A 47 -12.07 -5.80 -7.46
N LYS A 48 -11.99 -6.73 -8.43
CA LYS A 48 -11.13 -6.58 -9.61
C LYS A 48 -11.50 -5.36 -10.44
N GLN A 49 -12.79 -5.13 -10.68
CA GLN A 49 -13.27 -3.95 -11.40
C GLN A 49 -12.91 -2.65 -10.67
N ALA A 50 -13.02 -2.62 -9.34
CA ALA A 50 -12.61 -1.47 -8.54
C ALA A 50 -11.10 -1.17 -8.67
N VAL A 51 -10.25 -2.21 -8.66
CA VAL A 51 -8.80 -2.06 -8.87
C VAL A 51 -8.46 -1.57 -10.27
N GLU A 52 -9.10 -2.11 -11.31
CA GLU A 52 -8.88 -1.65 -12.68
C GLU A 52 -9.40 -0.21 -12.91
N GLY A 53 -10.53 0.15 -12.30
CA GLY A 53 -11.02 1.53 -12.27
C GLY A 53 -10.04 2.48 -11.59
N ALA A 54 -9.52 2.09 -10.43
CA ALA A 54 -8.52 2.85 -9.68
C ALA A 54 -7.20 3.02 -10.46
N LYS A 55 -6.74 1.99 -11.19
CA LYS A 55 -5.57 2.14 -12.09
C LYS A 55 -5.82 3.18 -13.17
N GLY A 56 -7.03 3.19 -13.76
CA GLY A 56 -7.44 4.19 -14.73
C GLY A 56 -7.45 5.61 -14.15
N GLU A 57 -7.98 5.77 -12.94
CA GLU A 57 -8.01 7.04 -12.21
C GLU A 57 -6.59 7.53 -11.87
N LEU A 58 -5.72 6.65 -11.38
CA LEU A 58 -4.32 6.97 -11.08
C LEU A 58 -3.57 7.46 -12.34
N ALA A 59 -3.81 6.81 -13.49
CA ALA A 59 -3.21 7.21 -14.76
C ALA A 59 -3.70 8.59 -15.23
N GLN A 60 -4.97 8.94 -15.00
CA GLN A 60 -5.49 10.27 -15.29
C GLN A 60 -4.86 11.32 -14.37
N MET A 61 -4.76 11.03 -13.07
CA MET A 61 -4.17 11.94 -12.09
C MET A 61 -2.68 12.21 -12.34
N ALA A 62 -1.95 11.22 -12.89
CA ALA A 62 -0.56 11.40 -13.30
C ALA A 62 -0.35 12.52 -14.35
N SER A 63 -1.38 12.87 -15.13
CA SER A 63 -1.32 13.94 -16.12
C SER A 63 -1.73 15.32 -15.58
N ALA A 64 -2.64 15.35 -14.60
CA ALA A 64 -3.17 16.59 -14.03
C ALA A 64 -2.38 17.10 -12.82
N GLY A 65 -1.64 16.20 -12.15
CA GLY A 65 -1.02 16.45 -10.86
C GLY A 65 -2.03 16.32 -9.71
N ALA A 66 -1.57 15.77 -8.58
CA ALA A 66 -2.36 15.68 -7.36
C ALA A 66 -2.23 16.95 -6.51
N GLY A 67 -3.33 17.36 -5.87
CA GLY A 67 -3.31 18.42 -4.87
C GLY A 67 -2.69 17.96 -3.57
N ARG A 68 -3.05 16.75 -3.11
CA ARG A 68 -2.58 16.18 -1.85
C ARG A 68 -2.18 14.71 -2.00
N SER A 69 -1.35 14.20 -1.08
CA SER A 69 -1.03 12.77 -1.04
C SER A 69 -2.27 11.91 -0.76
N ASP A 70 -3.23 12.45 0.00
CA ASP A 70 -4.51 11.82 0.29
C ASP A 70 -5.26 11.42 -0.99
N ASP A 71 -5.28 12.29 -2.01
CA ASP A 71 -5.99 12.05 -3.27
C ASP A 71 -5.43 10.83 -4.00
N LEU A 72 -4.10 10.73 -4.05
CA LEU A 72 -3.41 9.58 -4.63
C LEU A 72 -3.64 8.31 -3.81
N LEU A 73 -3.42 8.37 -2.50
CA LEU A 73 -3.44 7.18 -1.66
C LEU A 73 -4.86 6.60 -1.52
N ASN A 74 -5.91 7.42 -1.57
CA ASN A 74 -7.29 6.93 -1.59
C ASN A 74 -7.56 6.02 -2.81
N ILE A 75 -6.96 6.34 -3.97
CA ILE A 75 -7.06 5.51 -5.18
C ILE A 75 -6.44 4.12 -4.94
N GLY A 76 -5.44 4.00 -4.08
CA GLY A 76 -4.75 2.73 -3.78
C GLY A 76 -5.51 1.77 -2.88
N LEU A 77 -6.53 2.24 -2.15
CA LEU A 77 -7.27 1.46 -1.15
C LEU A 77 -7.88 0.15 -1.66
N PRO A 78 -8.47 0.07 -2.88
CA PRO A 78 -8.97 -1.18 -3.44
C PRO A 78 -7.91 -2.28 -3.52
N GLY A 79 -6.64 -1.92 -3.68
CA GLY A 79 -5.50 -2.83 -3.70
C GLY A 79 -5.29 -3.56 -2.38
N LEU A 80 -5.53 -2.85 -1.27
CA LEU A 80 -5.33 -3.35 0.09
C LEU A 80 -6.45 -4.29 0.56
N ARG A 81 -7.56 -4.39 -0.19
CA ARG A 81 -8.68 -5.29 0.13
C ARG A 81 -8.30 -6.77 0.15
N PHE A 82 -7.15 -7.13 -0.44
CA PHE A 82 -6.55 -8.44 -0.22
C PHE A 82 -6.42 -8.77 1.28
N PHE A 83 -6.00 -7.80 2.10
CA PHE A 83 -5.82 -8.03 3.52
C PHE A 83 -7.16 -8.15 4.26
N ASP A 84 -8.23 -7.49 3.82
CA ASP A 84 -9.56 -7.62 4.43
C ASP A 84 -10.03 -9.08 4.44
N GLU A 85 -9.81 -9.79 3.34
CA GLU A 85 -10.29 -11.15 3.13
C GLU A 85 -9.36 -12.20 3.74
N TYR A 86 -8.04 -12.02 3.60
CA TYR A 86 -7.07 -13.06 3.94
C TYR A 86 -6.41 -12.90 5.32
N LEU A 87 -6.33 -11.67 5.86
CA LEU A 87 -5.70 -11.45 7.17
C LEU A 87 -6.44 -12.15 8.32
N PRO A 88 -7.79 -12.15 8.39
CA PRO A 88 -8.52 -12.91 9.40
C PRO A 88 -8.23 -14.41 9.32
N LEU A 89 -8.14 -14.97 8.10
CA LEU A 89 -7.84 -16.39 7.88
C LEU A 89 -6.39 -16.74 8.26
N TYR A 90 -5.44 -15.84 7.95
CA TYR A 90 -4.05 -15.98 8.35
C TYR A 90 -3.90 -15.96 9.88
N ASN A 91 -4.53 -14.99 10.56
CA ASN A 91 -4.57 -14.91 12.01
C ASN A 91 -5.22 -16.14 12.63
N ASP A 92 -6.33 -16.61 12.04
CA ASP A 92 -6.99 -17.81 12.51
C ASP A 92 -6.00 -18.98 12.44
N TRP A 93 -5.39 -19.26 11.29
CA TRP A 93 -4.47 -20.38 11.14
C TRP A 93 -3.19 -20.28 12.00
N LYS A 94 -2.49 -19.14 11.95
CA LYS A 94 -1.18 -18.95 12.58
C LYS A 94 -1.26 -18.55 14.06
N GLY A 95 -2.44 -18.16 14.55
CA GLY A 95 -2.61 -17.62 15.88
C GLY A 95 -1.92 -16.26 16.07
N THR A 96 -1.75 -15.49 14.99
CA THR A 96 -1.17 -14.14 15.06
C THR A 96 -2.24 -13.12 15.46
N GLY A 97 -1.78 -11.99 16.01
CA GLY A 97 -2.62 -10.85 16.41
C GLY A 97 -2.44 -9.64 15.49
N LEU A 98 -2.27 -9.86 14.18
CA LEU A 98 -2.21 -8.77 13.22
C LEU A 98 -3.57 -8.07 13.19
N ASP A 99 -3.58 -6.76 13.19
CA ASP A 99 -4.79 -5.95 13.17
C ASP A 99 -4.86 -5.18 11.85
N LEU A 100 -5.99 -5.30 11.16
CA LEU A 100 -6.15 -4.73 9.82
C LEU A 100 -6.01 -3.20 9.84
N GLU A 101 -6.59 -2.56 10.84
CA GLU A 101 -6.58 -1.11 10.97
C GLU A 101 -5.21 -0.59 11.41
N ARG A 102 -4.55 -1.23 12.37
CA ARG A 102 -3.23 -0.82 12.88
C ARG A 102 -2.11 -1.16 11.90
N ASP A 103 -2.09 -2.39 11.39
CA ASP A 103 -0.92 -2.97 10.72
C ASP A 103 -0.95 -2.82 9.20
N ILE A 104 -2.14 -2.60 8.61
CA ILE A 104 -2.31 -2.34 7.17
C ILE A 104 -2.74 -0.89 6.94
N TYR A 105 -4.00 -0.55 7.22
CA TYR A 105 -4.54 0.77 6.85
C TYR A 105 -3.88 1.93 7.61
N GLY A 106 -3.53 1.73 8.87
CA GLY A 106 -2.88 2.72 9.71
C GLY A 106 -1.46 3.01 9.26
N LYS A 107 -0.70 1.98 8.84
CA LYS A 107 0.62 2.18 8.24
C LYS A 107 0.53 2.92 6.91
N TYR A 108 -0.40 2.51 6.04
CA TYR A 108 -0.62 3.16 4.75
C TYR A 108 -1.02 4.63 4.91
N ARG A 109 -1.91 4.94 5.87
CA ARG A 109 -2.35 6.30 6.16
C ARG A 109 -1.31 7.22 6.79
N LYS A 110 -0.18 6.71 7.28
CA LYS A 110 0.93 7.58 7.72
C LYS A 110 1.50 8.45 6.60
N LEU A 111 1.23 8.10 5.34
CA LEU A 111 1.67 8.83 4.15
C LEU A 111 0.68 9.94 3.73
N TYR A 112 -0.44 10.08 4.44
CA TYR A 112 -1.46 11.11 4.17
C TYR A 112 -1.01 12.46 4.71
N GLY A 113 -1.58 13.54 4.17
CA GLY A 113 -1.40 14.88 4.72
C GLY A 113 -0.38 15.75 4.02
N ILE A 114 0.30 15.25 2.98
CA ILE A 114 1.25 16.07 2.20
C ILE A 114 0.46 16.95 1.24
N ASP A 115 0.62 18.27 1.36
CA ASP A 115 -0.09 19.25 0.53
C ASP A 115 0.79 19.76 -0.62
N PHE A 116 0.81 19.02 -1.72
CA PHE A 116 1.56 19.40 -2.92
C PHE A 116 1.06 20.73 -3.50
N GLY A 117 -0.24 21.00 -3.38
CA GLY A 117 -0.86 22.26 -3.79
C GLY A 117 -0.30 23.46 -3.05
N ALA A 118 -0.16 23.36 -1.73
CA ALA A 118 0.44 24.42 -0.91
C ALA A 118 1.88 24.72 -1.33
N PHE A 119 2.73 23.70 -1.54
CA PHE A 119 4.09 23.94 -2.01
C PHE A 119 4.13 24.60 -3.40
N ARG A 120 3.28 24.17 -4.34
CA ARG A 120 3.20 24.81 -5.66
C ARG A 120 2.70 26.26 -5.57
N HIS A 121 1.80 26.56 -4.64
CA HIS A 121 1.37 27.93 -4.35
C HIS A 121 2.51 28.79 -3.80
N ASP A 122 3.31 28.25 -2.88
CA ASP A 122 4.47 28.93 -2.32
C ASP A 122 5.53 29.20 -3.39
N VAL A 123 5.77 28.25 -4.31
CA VAL A 123 6.61 28.46 -5.51
C VAL A 123 6.11 29.65 -6.34
N GLY A 124 4.81 29.73 -6.59
CA GLY A 124 4.22 30.88 -7.31
C GLY A 124 4.39 32.21 -6.57
N THR A 125 4.33 32.18 -5.23
CA THR A 125 4.58 33.37 -4.40
C THR A 125 6.04 33.80 -4.48
N LEU A 126 6.99 32.86 -4.44
CA LEU A 126 8.42 33.12 -4.60
C LEU A 126 8.75 33.68 -5.99
N GLN A 127 8.11 33.16 -7.06
CA GLN A 127 8.24 33.71 -8.42
C GLN A 127 7.83 35.19 -8.49
N GLY A 128 6.69 35.54 -7.86
CA GLY A 128 6.22 36.91 -7.80
C GLY A 128 7.19 37.83 -7.04
N ALA A 129 7.70 37.36 -5.90
CA ALA A 129 8.70 38.10 -5.11
C ALA A 129 10.01 38.28 -5.88
N TYR A 130 10.48 37.24 -6.59
CA TYR A 130 11.65 37.29 -7.44
C TYR A 130 11.52 38.35 -8.55
N GLY A 131 10.38 38.38 -9.25
CA GLY A 131 10.11 39.39 -10.27
C GLY A 131 10.12 40.82 -9.70
N ALA A 132 9.45 41.04 -8.56
CA ALA A 132 9.44 42.34 -7.91
C ALA A 132 10.84 42.81 -7.44
N MET A 133 11.69 41.89 -6.97
CA MET A 133 13.09 42.19 -6.62
C MET A 133 13.89 42.61 -7.86
N GLN A 134 13.74 41.88 -8.96
CA GLN A 134 14.41 42.18 -10.22
C GLN A 134 14.07 43.58 -10.73
N ASP A 135 12.78 43.95 -10.70
CA ASP A 135 12.31 45.28 -11.11
C ASP A 135 12.87 46.37 -10.19
N THR A 136 12.85 46.15 -8.87
CA THR A 136 13.36 47.11 -7.88
C THR A 136 14.85 47.35 -8.06
N TYR A 137 15.66 46.31 -8.25
CA TYR A 137 17.10 46.47 -8.44
C TYR A 137 17.43 47.18 -9.76
N ALA A 138 16.68 46.91 -10.83
CA ALA A 138 16.85 47.61 -12.11
C ALA A 138 16.49 49.10 -12.00
N GLU A 139 15.44 49.45 -11.25
CA GLU A 139 15.05 50.83 -10.97
C GLU A 139 16.12 51.55 -10.16
N VAL A 140 16.62 50.93 -9.07
CA VAL A 140 17.69 51.50 -8.23
C VAL A 140 18.97 51.73 -9.03
N ASP A 141 19.43 50.77 -9.85
CA ASP A 141 20.62 50.95 -10.69
C ASP A 141 20.42 52.09 -11.70
N THR A 142 19.25 52.17 -12.33
CA THR A 142 18.93 53.20 -13.33
C THR A 142 18.91 54.60 -12.72
N GLU A 143 18.16 54.79 -11.63
CA GLU A 143 18.05 56.08 -10.93
C GLU A 143 19.40 56.50 -10.34
N PHE A 144 20.14 55.56 -9.77
CA PHE A 144 21.46 55.84 -9.21
C PHE A 144 22.46 56.28 -10.29
N ARG A 145 22.48 55.61 -11.45
CA ARG A 145 23.30 56.03 -12.61
C ARG A 145 22.94 57.43 -13.09
N GLY A 146 21.65 57.77 -13.11
CA GLY A 146 21.17 59.12 -13.42
C GLY A 146 21.71 60.17 -12.44
N LEU A 147 21.71 59.85 -11.14
CA LEU A 147 22.22 60.73 -10.10
C LEU A 147 23.74 60.95 -10.22
N VAL A 148 24.55 59.89 -10.29
CA VAL A 148 26.02 59.99 -10.33
C VAL A 148 26.55 60.65 -11.62
N ALA A 149 25.73 60.73 -12.68
CA ALA A 149 26.09 61.49 -13.87
C ALA A 149 26.25 63.00 -13.61
N THR A 150 25.63 63.51 -12.54
CA THR A 150 25.66 64.94 -12.17
C THR A 150 26.28 65.20 -10.80
N TRP A 151 26.44 64.17 -9.98
CA TRP A 151 26.97 64.25 -8.62
C TRP A 151 28.44 63.79 -8.55
N SER A 152 29.31 64.64 -8.01
CA SER A 152 30.75 64.37 -7.89
C SER A 152 31.30 64.74 -6.49
N GLY A 153 32.53 64.30 -6.21
CA GLY A 153 33.22 64.47 -4.94
C GLY A 153 33.24 63.19 -4.08
N ASP A 154 33.90 63.26 -2.93
CA ASP A 154 34.14 62.09 -2.06
C ASP A 154 32.84 61.40 -1.60
N ALA A 155 31.79 62.17 -1.37
CA ALA A 155 30.47 61.63 -1.03
C ALA A 155 29.85 60.80 -2.16
N ALA A 156 30.02 61.22 -3.42
CA ALA A 156 29.55 60.47 -4.58
C ALA A 156 30.32 59.14 -4.73
N VAL A 157 31.63 59.15 -4.45
CA VAL A 157 32.46 57.94 -4.43
C VAL A 157 32.00 56.97 -3.34
N ALA A 158 31.77 57.45 -2.12
CA ALA A 158 31.30 56.63 -1.02
C ALA A 158 29.92 56.00 -1.30
N ALA A 159 28.97 56.80 -1.82
CA ALA A 159 27.65 56.32 -2.20
C ALA A 159 27.71 55.29 -3.33
N THR A 160 28.59 55.48 -4.32
CA THR A 160 28.82 54.50 -5.40
C THR A 160 29.29 53.17 -4.83
N GLY A 161 30.28 53.19 -3.92
CA GLY A 161 30.76 51.97 -3.27
C GLY A 161 29.69 51.25 -2.45
N HIS A 162 28.84 52.00 -1.74
CA HIS A 162 27.73 51.44 -0.98
C HIS A 162 26.68 50.79 -1.90
N ILE A 163 26.21 51.51 -2.93
CA ILE A 163 25.19 51.01 -3.86
C ILE A 163 25.69 49.81 -4.66
N SER A 164 26.95 49.80 -5.11
CA SER A 164 27.51 48.62 -5.78
C SER A 164 27.46 47.38 -4.90
N LYS A 165 27.82 47.48 -3.61
CA LYS A 165 27.73 46.35 -2.67
C LYS A 165 26.29 45.96 -2.35
N PHE A 166 25.38 46.94 -2.23
CA PHE A 166 23.96 46.69 -2.04
C PHE A 166 23.37 45.91 -3.23
N LEU A 167 23.65 46.34 -4.46
CA LEU A 167 23.19 45.65 -5.67
C LEU A 167 23.81 44.27 -5.83
N GLU A 168 25.10 44.11 -5.53
CA GLU A 168 25.78 42.80 -5.53
C GLU A 168 25.12 41.82 -4.53
N ALA A 169 24.91 42.27 -3.29
CA ALA A 169 24.20 41.50 -2.27
C ALA A 169 22.78 41.14 -2.70
N GLY A 170 22.07 42.10 -3.29
CA GLY A 170 20.71 41.91 -3.83
C GLY A 170 20.66 40.87 -4.95
N HIS A 171 21.61 40.92 -5.89
CA HIS A 171 21.72 39.94 -6.97
C HIS A 171 22.05 38.53 -6.45
N ASN A 172 22.96 38.41 -5.48
CA ASN A 172 23.29 37.11 -4.88
C ASN A 172 22.07 36.51 -4.16
N PHE A 173 21.30 37.33 -3.45
CA PHE A 173 20.05 36.91 -2.82
C PHE A 173 19.01 36.46 -3.86
N GLN A 174 18.84 37.26 -4.92
CA GLN A 174 17.93 36.98 -6.01
C GLN A 174 18.25 35.63 -6.67
N GLU A 175 19.52 35.35 -6.95
CA GLU A 175 19.96 34.07 -7.51
C GLU A 175 19.68 32.90 -6.55
N GLY A 176 19.94 33.08 -5.25
CA GLY A 176 19.61 32.09 -4.23
C GLY A 176 18.11 31.76 -4.18
N VAL A 177 17.25 32.79 -4.27
CA VAL A 177 15.78 32.61 -4.31
C VAL A 177 15.35 31.87 -5.58
N ASN A 178 15.92 32.21 -6.74
CA ASN A 178 15.65 31.52 -8.01
C ASN A 178 16.04 30.04 -7.96
N GLN A 179 17.23 29.75 -7.42
CA GLN A 179 17.71 28.37 -7.25
C GLN A 179 16.82 27.59 -6.28
N PHE A 180 16.47 28.19 -5.14
CA PHE A 180 15.56 27.58 -4.17
C PHE A 180 14.21 27.24 -4.80
N GLN A 181 13.61 28.18 -5.54
CA GLN A 181 12.34 27.96 -6.24
C GLN A 181 12.40 26.75 -7.19
N HIS A 182 13.43 26.63 -8.03
CA HIS A 182 13.59 25.49 -8.93
C HIS A 182 13.71 24.17 -8.16
N ASN A 183 14.45 24.20 -7.05
CA ASN A 183 14.58 23.04 -6.18
C ASN A 183 13.22 22.66 -5.57
N VAL A 184 12.44 23.61 -5.05
CA VAL A 184 11.11 23.30 -4.47
C VAL A 184 10.22 22.60 -5.49
N GLU A 185 10.10 23.13 -6.71
CA GLU A 185 9.25 22.54 -7.75
C GLU A 185 9.68 21.11 -8.10
N HIS A 186 10.99 20.88 -8.22
CA HIS A 186 11.55 19.55 -8.47
C HIS A 186 11.24 18.57 -7.33
N HIS A 187 11.47 18.95 -6.08
CA HIS A 187 11.27 18.07 -4.93
C HIS A 187 9.78 17.74 -4.70
N VAL A 188 8.89 18.71 -4.87
CA VAL A 188 7.43 18.48 -4.77
C VAL A 188 6.97 17.48 -5.82
N THR A 189 7.44 17.63 -7.06
CA THR A 189 7.13 16.69 -8.15
C THR A 189 7.69 15.29 -7.87
N ALA A 190 8.89 15.20 -7.28
CA ALA A 190 9.49 13.93 -6.88
C ALA A 190 8.71 13.26 -5.74
N MET A 191 8.30 14.01 -4.71
CA MET A 191 7.50 13.50 -3.60
C MET A 191 6.14 12.99 -4.08
N GLU A 192 5.46 13.75 -4.94
CA GLU A 192 4.21 13.31 -5.57
C GLU A 192 4.41 12.00 -6.35
N THR A 193 5.52 11.90 -7.09
CA THR A 193 5.86 10.69 -7.85
C THR A 193 6.08 9.49 -6.94
N VAL A 194 6.76 9.65 -5.82
CA VAL A 194 6.96 8.59 -4.82
C VAL A 194 5.61 8.11 -4.25
N VAL A 195 4.70 9.03 -3.90
CA VAL A 195 3.35 8.69 -3.42
C VAL A 195 2.53 7.97 -4.50
N ARG A 196 2.66 8.38 -5.76
CA ARG A 196 2.02 7.70 -6.89
C ARG A 196 2.53 6.27 -7.08
N LEU A 197 3.84 6.04 -6.98
CA LEU A 197 4.44 4.71 -7.06
C LEU A 197 4.03 3.82 -5.89
N CYS A 198 3.92 4.39 -4.69
CA CYS A 198 3.36 3.73 -3.51
C CYS A 198 1.90 3.29 -3.76
N THR A 199 1.09 4.18 -4.32
CA THR A 199 -0.32 3.91 -4.68
C THR A 199 -0.42 2.79 -5.71
N GLN A 200 0.40 2.83 -6.75
CA GLN A 200 0.46 1.76 -7.75
C GLN A 200 0.86 0.42 -7.11
N SER A 201 1.88 0.43 -6.25
CA SER A 201 2.33 -0.77 -5.55
C SER A 201 1.24 -1.35 -4.63
N ALA A 202 0.44 -0.49 -3.98
CA ALA A 202 -0.71 -0.93 -3.20
C ALA A 202 -1.77 -1.61 -4.09
N LEU A 203 -2.08 -1.05 -5.27
CA LEU A 203 -3.00 -1.67 -6.24
C LEU A 203 -2.51 -3.05 -6.73
N GLU A 204 -1.20 -3.22 -6.88
CA GLU A 204 -0.58 -4.50 -7.29
C GLU A 204 -0.64 -5.59 -6.19
N LEU A 205 -0.93 -5.22 -4.93
CA LEU A 205 -1.14 -6.21 -3.87
C LEU A 205 -2.47 -6.95 -4.00
N PHE A 206 -3.42 -6.43 -4.77
CA PHE A 206 -4.68 -7.13 -5.01
C PHE A 206 -4.44 -8.52 -5.62
N SER A 207 -5.19 -9.50 -5.13
CA SER A 207 -5.32 -10.80 -5.76
C SER A 207 -6.66 -11.42 -5.37
N MET A 208 -7.27 -12.15 -6.30
CA MET A 208 -8.50 -12.89 -6.02
C MET A 208 -8.22 -14.15 -5.20
N ASP A 209 -7.04 -14.74 -5.36
CA ASP A 209 -6.57 -15.94 -4.67
C ASP A 209 -5.29 -15.65 -3.83
N CYS A 210 -5.04 -16.48 -2.82
CA CYS A 210 -3.80 -16.52 -2.06
C CYS A 210 -3.25 -17.95 -2.07
N GLY A 211 -2.14 -18.16 -2.78
CA GLY A 211 -1.61 -19.51 -3.02
C GLY A 211 -2.54 -20.35 -3.89
N GLY A 212 -3.22 -19.75 -4.88
CA GLY A 212 -4.17 -20.45 -5.75
C GLY A 212 -5.52 -20.79 -5.11
N GLN A 213 -5.76 -20.36 -3.86
CA GLN A 213 -6.99 -20.63 -3.11
C GLN A 213 -7.75 -19.34 -2.81
N ILE A 214 -9.07 -19.38 -2.95
CA ILE A 214 -9.97 -18.27 -2.56
C ILE A 214 -10.33 -18.36 -1.06
N PRO A 215 -10.83 -17.27 -0.42
CA PRO A 215 -11.09 -17.25 1.02
C PRO A 215 -12.02 -18.37 1.52
N PRO A 216 -13.15 -18.69 0.84
CA PRO A 216 -13.99 -19.82 1.26
C PRO A 216 -13.27 -21.17 1.28
N SER A 217 -12.35 -21.42 0.33
CA SER A 217 -11.57 -22.67 0.29
C SER A 217 -10.60 -22.76 1.46
N ILE A 218 -9.94 -21.64 1.79
CA ILE A 218 -8.98 -21.57 2.91
C ILE A 218 -9.71 -21.75 4.24
N GLU A 219 -10.87 -21.12 4.42
CA GLU A 219 -11.70 -21.31 5.62
C GLU A 219 -12.05 -22.79 5.84
N GLN A 220 -12.38 -23.50 4.75
CA GLN A 220 -12.63 -24.94 4.81
C GLN A 220 -11.39 -25.74 5.17
N TYR A 221 -10.22 -25.42 4.59
CA TYR A 221 -8.97 -26.09 4.96
C TYR A 221 -8.60 -25.87 6.42
N ILE A 222 -8.82 -24.68 6.98
CA ILE A 222 -8.56 -24.40 8.40
C ILE A 222 -9.46 -25.26 9.29
N LYS A 223 -10.76 -25.33 8.97
CA LYS A 223 -11.72 -26.18 9.71
C LYS A 223 -11.29 -27.64 9.67
N MET A 224 -10.88 -28.15 8.50
CA MET A 224 -10.41 -29.53 8.33
C MET A 224 -9.13 -29.81 9.12
N ALA A 225 -8.14 -28.94 9.01
CA ALA A 225 -6.85 -29.11 9.68
C ALA A 225 -6.96 -29.04 11.21
N ARG A 226 -8.00 -28.39 11.73
CA ARG A 226 -8.27 -28.25 13.17
C ARG A 226 -9.22 -29.28 13.75
N HIS A 227 -9.70 -30.22 12.94
CA HIS A 227 -10.67 -31.23 13.36
C HIS A 227 -11.90 -30.64 14.07
N GLN A 228 -12.33 -29.43 13.68
CA GLN A 228 -13.43 -28.74 14.38
C GLN A 228 -14.74 -29.50 14.20
N SER A 229 -15.51 -29.64 15.29
CA SER A 229 -16.82 -30.30 15.32
C SER A 229 -17.75 -29.67 14.27
N GLY A 230 -18.22 -30.49 13.32
CA GLY A 230 -19.05 -30.03 12.20
C GLY A 230 -18.38 -30.10 10.83
N VAL A 231 -17.07 -30.41 10.76
CA VAL A 231 -16.46 -30.92 9.52
C VAL A 231 -16.88 -32.37 9.36
N THR A 232 -17.94 -32.59 8.59
CA THR A 232 -18.34 -33.94 8.23
C THR A 232 -17.32 -34.53 7.24
N LEU A 233 -17.22 -35.85 7.15
CA LEU A 233 -16.51 -36.55 6.06
C LEU A 233 -16.88 -35.97 4.69
N TYR A 234 -18.11 -35.47 4.57
CA TYR A 234 -18.65 -34.87 3.37
C TYR A 234 -18.21 -33.43 3.16
N ASP A 235 -17.99 -32.63 4.21
CA ASP A 235 -17.32 -31.31 4.11
C ASP A 235 -15.89 -31.47 3.64
N THR A 236 -15.21 -32.50 4.16
CA THR A 236 -13.89 -32.92 3.70
C THR A 236 -13.90 -33.32 2.22
N ILE A 237 -14.84 -34.15 1.80
CA ILE A 237 -14.94 -34.55 0.39
C ILE A 237 -15.33 -33.35 -0.48
N GLY A 238 -16.26 -32.50 -0.05
CA GLY A 238 -16.77 -31.31 -0.74
C GLY A 238 -15.68 -30.29 -1.10
N ALA A 239 -14.77 -29.98 -0.19
CA ALA A 239 -13.64 -29.09 -0.50
C ALA A 239 -12.57 -29.77 -1.37
N VAL A 240 -12.56 -31.11 -1.40
CA VAL A 240 -11.67 -31.93 -2.21
C VAL A 240 -12.22 -32.15 -3.63
N VAL A 241 -13.53 -32.12 -3.89
CA VAL A 241 -14.08 -32.41 -5.25
C VAL A 241 -13.77 -31.33 -6.31
N GLY A 242 -12.98 -30.29 -5.99
CA GLY A 242 -12.24 -29.52 -6.99
C GLY A 242 -11.13 -30.35 -7.66
N ASP A 243 -9.98 -29.75 -7.99
CA ASP A 243 -8.83 -30.39 -8.66
C ASP A 243 -8.31 -31.68 -7.98
N TRP A 244 -8.76 -31.96 -6.76
CA TRP A 244 -8.44 -33.15 -5.96
C TRP A 244 -9.41 -34.33 -6.12
N GLY A 245 -10.54 -34.15 -6.82
CA GLY A 245 -11.56 -35.18 -6.96
C GLY A 245 -11.07 -36.47 -7.64
N GLU A 246 -10.01 -36.39 -8.46
CA GLU A 246 -9.42 -37.56 -9.12
C GLU A 246 -8.53 -38.42 -8.21
N GLN A 247 -7.69 -37.82 -7.36
CA GLN A 247 -6.83 -38.60 -6.45
C GLN A 247 -7.64 -39.33 -5.37
N ILE A 248 -8.76 -38.76 -4.96
CA ILE A 248 -9.63 -39.36 -3.94
C ILE A 248 -10.50 -40.47 -4.54
N LYS A 249 -10.95 -40.34 -5.79
CA LYS A 249 -11.63 -41.44 -6.52
C LYS A 249 -10.79 -42.71 -6.58
N THR A 250 -9.47 -42.60 -6.73
CA THR A 250 -8.56 -43.76 -6.73
C THR A 250 -8.43 -44.45 -5.36
N SER A 251 -8.56 -43.72 -4.26
CA SER A 251 -8.49 -44.27 -2.89
C SER A 251 -9.84 -44.81 -2.39
N VAL A 252 -10.94 -44.15 -2.78
CA VAL A 252 -12.32 -44.51 -2.38
C VAL A 252 -12.88 -45.70 -3.18
N GLY A 253 -12.33 -46.01 -4.35
CA GLY A 253 -12.69 -47.20 -5.15
C GLY A 253 -12.43 -48.56 -4.48
N LYS A 254 -11.92 -48.58 -3.24
CA LYS A 254 -11.60 -49.79 -2.47
C LYS A 254 -12.36 -49.94 -1.15
N ILE A 255 -13.43 -49.16 -0.90
CA ILE A 255 -14.21 -49.30 0.35
C ILE A 255 -15.04 -50.59 0.30
N PRO A 256 -14.75 -51.62 1.13
CA PRO A 256 -15.56 -52.83 1.22
C PRO A 256 -16.90 -52.50 1.88
N VAL A 257 -17.99 -52.95 1.26
CA VAL A 257 -19.35 -52.83 1.80
C VAL A 257 -19.48 -53.78 3.00
N ALA A 258 -19.71 -53.21 4.18
CA ALA A 258 -19.96 -53.85 5.48
C ALA A 258 -18.71 -54.20 6.34
N GLY A 259 -18.51 -53.41 7.41
CA GLY A 259 -17.61 -53.72 8.53
C GLY A 259 -16.42 -52.77 8.73
N SER A 260 -15.82 -52.27 7.64
CA SER A 260 -14.55 -51.52 7.65
C SER A 260 -14.67 -50.01 7.37
N VAL A 261 -15.90 -49.49 7.25
CA VAL A 261 -16.16 -48.06 6.94
C VAL A 261 -15.65 -47.12 8.05
N VAL A 262 -15.55 -47.64 9.28
CA VAL A 262 -15.10 -46.92 10.48
C VAL A 262 -13.61 -46.58 10.42
N GLU A 263 -12.76 -47.56 10.12
CA GLU A 263 -11.30 -47.37 10.04
C GLU A 263 -10.90 -46.59 8.78
N VAL A 264 -11.53 -46.92 7.64
CA VAL A 264 -11.25 -46.21 6.37
C VAL A 264 -11.70 -44.75 6.41
N GLY A 265 -12.76 -44.43 7.14
CA GLY A 265 -13.22 -43.05 7.33
C GLY A 265 -12.31 -42.22 8.24
N ALA A 266 -11.78 -42.82 9.31
CA ALA A 266 -10.83 -42.15 10.21
C ALA A 266 -9.51 -41.83 9.51
N ASP A 267 -8.95 -42.82 8.79
CA ASP A 267 -7.69 -42.66 8.06
C ASP A 267 -7.83 -41.62 6.95
N PHE A 268 -8.96 -41.60 6.24
CA PHE A 268 -9.26 -40.59 5.24
C PHE A 268 -9.33 -39.17 5.84
N LEU A 269 -10.05 -39.00 6.96
CA LEU A 269 -10.18 -37.69 7.62
C LEU A 269 -8.82 -37.20 8.11
N LEU A 270 -7.99 -38.10 8.64
CA LEU A 270 -6.63 -37.79 9.08
C LEU A 270 -5.74 -37.41 7.88
N GLU A 271 -5.82 -38.14 6.77
CA GLU A 271 -5.07 -37.82 5.55
C GLU A 271 -5.49 -36.45 4.98
N ALA A 272 -6.79 -36.19 4.92
CA ALA A 272 -7.32 -34.93 4.44
C ALA A 272 -6.94 -33.75 5.35
N ALA A 273 -7.03 -33.90 6.67
CA ALA A 273 -6.58 -32.89 7.63
C ALA A 273 -5.08 -32.61 7.50
N ASN A 274 -4.25 -33.66 7.36
CA ASN A 274 -2.81 -33.52 7.14
C ASN A 274 -2.49 -32.80 5.83
N LYS A 275 -3.26 -33.06 4.76
CA LYS A 275 -3.03 -32.45 3.46
C LYS A 275 -3.57 -31.01 3.40
N ALA A 276 -4.69 -30.71 4.06
CA ALA A 276 -5.16 -29.34 4.30
C ALA A 276 -4.14 -28.51 5.09
N LYS A 277 -3.57 -29.08 6.15
CA LYS A 277 -2.46 -28.47 6.89
C LYS A 277 -1.26 -28.18 5.99
N LYS A 278 -0.85 -29.13 5.13
CA LYS A 278 0.24 -28.91 4.17
C LYS A 278 -0.06 -27.78 3.18
N LEU A 279 -1.28 -27.69 2.66
CA LEU A 279 -1.69 -26.58 1.79
C LEU A 279 -1.60 -25.23 2.51
N LEU A 280 -2.10 -25.18 3.75
CA LEU A 280 -2.06 -23.96 4.56
C LEU A 280 -0.61 -23.52 4.84
N ASP A 281 0.24 -24.46 5.28
CA ASP A 281 1.62 -24.17 5.68
C ASP A 281 2.57 -23.94 4.50
N ASN A 282 2.38 -24.62 3.36
CA ASN A 282 3.32 -24.57 2.24
C ASN A 282 2.88 -23.63 1.11
N GLU A 283 1.58 -23.31 1.00
CA GLU A 283 1.06 -22.50 -0.11
C GLU A 283 0.44 -21.20 0.40
N PHE A 284 -0.57 -21.28 1.28
CA PHE A 284 -1.29 -20.09 1.76
C PHE A 284 -0.39 -19.16 2.58
N VAL A 285 0.25 -19.68 3.63
CA VAL A 285 1.07 -18.89 4.56
C VAL A 285 2.23 -18.18 3.83
N PRO A 286 3.05 -18.86 3.00
CA PRO A 286 4.12 -18.18 2.27
C PRO A 286 3.61 -17.14 1.26
N ALA A 287 2.47 -17.41 0.60
CA ALA A 287 1.88 -16.45 -0.34
C ALA A 287 1.37 -15.18 0.38
N PHE A 288 0.72 -15.34 1.55
CA PHE A 288 0.27 -14.23 2.37
C PHE A 288 1.46 -13.42 2.91
N GLU A 289 2.46 -14.11 3.50
CA GLU A 289 3.67 -13.47 4.04
C GLU A 289 4.46 -12.73 2.95
N SER A 290 4.52 -13.28 1.73
CA SER A 290 5.13 -12.58 0.60
C SER A 290 4.43 -11.25 0.29
N LYS A 291 3.09 -11.22 0.29
CA LYS A 291 2.32 -9.98 0.08
C LYS A 291 2.44 -9.01 1.26
N LEU A 292 2.43 -9.53 2.50
CA LEU A 292 2.62 -8.72 3.69
C LEU A 292 4.02 -8.08 3.73
N ASN A 293 5.06 -8.82 3.33
CA ASN A 293 6.42 -8.29 3.22
C ASN A 293 6.50 -7.22 2.14
N LYS A 294 5.94 -7.45 0.95
CA LYS A 294 5.85 -6.41 -0.11
C LYS A 294 5.14 -5.15 0.39
N PHE A 295 4.05 -5.29 1.14
CA PHE A 295 3.35 -4.17 1.75
C PHE A 295 4.25 -3.41 2.74
N ASN A 296 4.89 -4.12 3.67
CA ASN A 296 5.72 -3.49 4.69
C ASN A 296 6.98 -2.83 4.09
N GLU A 297 7.67 -3.51 3.18
CA GLU A 297 8.95 -3.07 2.63
C GLU A 297 8.77 -2.03 1.52
N ILE A 298 7.93 -2.30 0.52
CA ILE A 298 7.81 -1.47 -0.67
C ILE A 298 6.80 -0.36 -0.44
N VAL A 299 5.58 -0.70 -0.02
CA VAL A 299 4.50 0.29 0.11
C VAL A 299 4.77 1.23 1.29
N CYS A 300 5.19 0.70 2.45
CA CYS A 300 5.39 1.52 3.65
C CYS A 300 6.83 2.02 3.80
N ALA A 301 7.79 1.13 4.09
CA ALA A 301 9.13 1.53 4.53
C ALA A 301 9.89 2.31 3.45
N LYS A 302 9.99 1.75 2.25
CA LYS A 302 10.70 2.41 1.14
C LYS A 302 10.09 3.77 0.81
N THR A 303 8.76 3.87 0.73
CA THR A 303 8.08 5.14 0.45
C THR A 303 8.38 6.18 1.52
N GLN A 304 8.38 5.77 2.80
CA GLN A 304 8.70 6.68 3.91
C GLN A 304 10.16 7.15 3.85
N ASP A 305 11.09 6.25 3.53
CA ASP A 305 12.52 6.58 3.42
C ASP A 305 12.79 7.50 2.22
N ASP A 306 12.18 7.23 1.06
CA ASP A 306 12.28 8.07 -0.13
C ASP A 306 11.72 9.48 0.15
N LEU A 307 10.55 9.58 0.80
CA LEU A 307 9.96 10.88 1.18
C LEU A 307 10.82 11.64 2.19
N ARG A 308 11.42 10.95 3.16
CA ARG A 308 12.33 11.57 4.12
C ARG A 308 13.58 12.10 3.42
N SER A 309 14.19 11.33 2.53
CA SER A 309 15.35 11.79 1.75
C SER A 309 15.03 13.05 0.96
N LEU A 310 13.90 13.05 0.23
CA LEU A 310 13.46 14.22 -0.53
C LEU A 310 13.16 15.43 0.36
N TRP A 311 12.65 15.21 1.58
CA TRP A 311 12.43 16.29 2.54
C TRP A 311 13.74 16.87 3.08
N ASP A 312 14.71 16.02 3.40
CA ASP A 312 16.02 16.45 3.88
C ASP A 312 16.77 17.25 2.78
N GLU A 313 16.69 16.80 1.53
CA GLU A 313 17.22 17.53 0.36
C GLU A 313 16.49 18.87 0.15
N PHE A 314 15.17 18.91 0.34
CA PHE A 314 14.39 20.15 0.30
C PHE A 314 14.83 21.15 1.39
N ILE A 315 15.04 20.69 2.62
CA ILE A 315 15.53 21.54 3.72
C ILE A 315 16.94 22.05 3.41
N ALA A 316 17.84 21.19 2.94
CA ALA A 316 19.19 21.61 2.55
C ALA A 316 19.17 22.67 1.43
N ALA A 317 18.26 22.54 0.46
CA ALA A 317 18.08 23.55 -0.60
C ALA A 317 17.64 24.92 -0.05
N SER A 318 16.91 24.96 1.08
CA SER A 318 16.50 26.22 1.71
C SER A 318 17.67 26.99 2.33
N GLU A 319 18.75 26.30 2.70
CA GLU A 319 19.95 26.92 3.26
C GLU A 319 20.73 27.76 2.23
N CYS A 320 20.41 27.62 0.93
CA CYS A 320 20.97 28.44 -0.14
C CYS A 320 20.50 29.91 -0.09
N VAL A 321 19.44 30.22 0.67
CA VAL A 321 18.90 31.57 0.82
C VAL A 321 19.41 32.19 2.12
N PRO A 322 20.31 33.20 2.08
CA PRO A 322 20.83 33.81 3.30
C PRO A 322 19.72 34.55 4.07
N GLY A 323 19.66 34.37 5.40
CA GLY A 323 18.64 35.01 6.23
C GLY A 323 18.73 36.53 6.31
N ASN A 324 19.92 37.11 6.08
CA ASN A 324 20.10 38.54 5.85
C ASN A 324 21.13 38.75 4.73
N PRO A 325 20.69 39.03 3.49
CA PRO A 325 21.62 39.19 2.37
C PRO A 325 22.46 40.47 2.45
N PHE A 326 22.06 41.46 3.25
CA PHE A 326 22.70 42.76 3.32
C PHE A 326 23.62 42.94 4.54
N ALA A 327 23.93 41.86 5.27
CA ALA A 327 24.73 41.93 6.50
C ALA A 327 26.14 42.54 6.28
N ASP A 328 26.72 42.31 5.10
CA ASP A 328 28.06 42.80 4.73
C ASP A 328 28.06 44.13 3.97
N VAL A 329 26.88 44.75 3.78
CA VAL A 329 26.78 46.07 3.15
C VAL A 329 27.23 47.13 4.17
N PRO A 330 28.34 47.84 3.94
CA PRO A 330 28.88 48.80 4.89
C PRO A 330 27.91 49.97 5.07
N PRO A 331 27.81 50.60 6.25
CA PRO A 331 26.95 51.76 6.45
C PRO A 331 27.36 52.92 5.52
N LEU A 332 26.37 53.63 4.99
CA LEU A 332 26.57 54.71 4.01
C LEU A 332 27.34 55.89 4.60
N PHE A 333 27.22 56.11 5.90
CA PHE A 333 28.03 57.03 6.68
C PHE A 333 28.53 56.31 7.93
N SER A 334 29.84 56.15 8.05
CA SER A 334 30.48 55.81 9.33
C SER A 334 30.46 57.06 10.22
N ALA A 335 29.84 56.96 11.38
CA ALA A 335 29.85 58.01 12.41
C ALA A 335 31.26 58.28 12.94
#